data_AF-A0A933WK86-F1
#
_entry.id   AF-A0A933WK86-F1
#
_cell.length_a   1.000
_cell.length_b   1.000
_cell.length_c   1.000
_cell.angle_alpha   90.00
_cell.angle_beta   90.00
_cell.angle_gamma   90.00
#
_symmetry.space_group_name_H-M   'P 1'
#
loop_
_entity.id
_entity.type
_entity.pdbx_description
1 polymer ?
#
loop_
_entity_poly.entity_id
_entity_poly.type
_entity_poly.pdbx_seq_one_letter_code
_entity_poly.pdbx_strand_id
1 'polypeptide(L)'
;MNALILSIALAAGAAAQTPAAGGVLSLSCIEALAAIGQPKLAGVFSFVSEKDSPAAFADLVAHDAKALKKYVEKVDKDFRAAGGVTGWDHEALMFSLNLFSGPLAQSLDKPAGKVLERIQSLSTAPTLTLQQITEKRKK
;
A
#
# COMPACT_ATOMS: atom_id res chain seq x y z
N MET A 1 42.17 -43.40 16.29
CA MET A 1 41.11 -43.50 15.26
C MET A 1 39.98 -42.58 15.68
N ASN A 2 40.01 -41.33 15.21
CA ASN A 2 38.94 -40.35 15.42
C ASN A 2 38.06 -40.36 14.17
N ALA A 3 36.80 -40.74 14.32
CA ALA A 3 35.77 -40.47 13.33
C ALA A 3 34.54 -39.96 14.08
N LEU A 4 34.50 -38.65 14.27
CA LEU A 4 33.35 -37.89 14.74
C LEU A 4 32.80 -37.25 13.46
N ILE A 5 31.72 -37.80 12.90
CA ILE A 5 30.99 -37.15 11.81
C ILE A 5 29.61 -36.77 12.32
N LEU A 6 29.43 -35.47 12.27
CA LEU A 6 28.35 -34.62 12.71
C LEU A 6 27.15 -34.80 11.77
N SER A 7 26.06 -35.39 12.25
CA SER A 7 24.77 -35.35 11.54
C SER A 7 24.08 -34.01 11.85
N ILE A 8 24.39 -32.97 11.07
CA ILE A 8 23.57 -31.75 11.07
C ILE A 8 22.36 -32.02 10.20
N ALA A 9 21.21 -32.21 10.86
CA ALA A 9 19.91 -32.29 10.24
C ALA A 9 19.63 -30.99 9.47
N LEU A 10 19.37 -31.15 8.17
CA LEU A 10 18.99 -30.10 7.24
C LEU A 10 17.55 -29.63 7.54
N ALA A 11 17.40 -28.79 8.56
CA ALA A 11 16.16 -28.05 8.81
C ALA A 11 16.16 -26.75 7.99
N ALA A 12 16.02 -26.87 6.68
CA ALA A 12 15.85 -25.74 5.77
C ALA A 12 14.68 -26.03 4.83
N GLY A 13 13.67 -25.16 4.86
CA GLY A 13 12.63 -25.13 3.82
C GLY A 13 11.27 -25.66 4.21
N ALA A 14 10.76 -25.30 5.39
CA ALA A 14 9.33 -25.24 5.62
C ALA A 14 9.03 -24.00 6.46
N ALA A 15 9.24 -22.81 5.86
CA ALA A 15 8.45 -21.66 6.25
C ALA A 15 7.00 -22.04 5.95
N ALA A 16 6.35 -22.62 6.96
CA ALA A 16 4.93 -22.84 6.96
C ALA A 16 4.30 -21.49 6.60
N GLN A 17 3.75 -21.40 5.39
CA GLN A 17 2.76 -20.40 5.08
C GLN A 17 1.58 -20.73 5.99
N THR A 18 1.62 -20.23 7.22
CA THR A 18 0.41 -20.10 8.02
C THR A 18 -0.53 -19.30 7.13
N PRO A 19 -1.70 -19.84 6.74
CA PRO A 19 -2.64 -19.05 5.97
C PRO A 19 -2.87 -17.78 6.77
N ALA A 20 -2.63 -16.62 6.16
CA ALA A 20 -2.89 -15.33 6.77
C ALA A 20 -4.32 -15.40 7.33
N ALA A 21 -4.42 -15.53 8.66
CA ALA A 21 -5.70 -15.51 9.34
C ALA A 21 -6.35 -14.21 8.91
N GLY A 22 -7.53 -14.31 8.26
CA GLY A 22 -8.19 -13.18 7.62
C GLY A 22 -8.09 -11.94 8.48
N GLY A 23 -7.23 -11.01 8.07
CA GLY A 23 -6.88 -9.85 8.86
C GLY A 23 -8.03 -8.86 8.85
N VAL A 24 -8.20 -8.12 9.94
CA VAL A 24 -9.07 -6.95 9.91
C VAL A 24 -8.47 -5.98 8.90
N LEU A 25 -9.19 -5.70 7.80
CA LEU A 25 -8.70 -4.78 6.79
C LEU A 25 -8.70 -3.36 7.35
N SER A 26 -7.61 -2.62 7.11
CA SER A 26 -7.59 -1.19 7.39
C SER A 26 -8.73 -0.51 6.63
N LEU A 27 -9.51 0.32 7.32
CA LEU A 27 -10.59 1.09 6.70
C LEU A 27 -10.04 2.03 5.60
N SER A 28 -8.82 2.54 5.76
CA SER A 28 -8.15 3.33 4.71
C SER A 28 -7.93 2.53 3.43
N CYS A 29 -7.60 1.24 3.55
CA CYS A 29 -7.46 0.34 2.40
C CYS A 29 -8.81 0.13 1.69
N ILE A 30 -9.90 -0.05 2.46
CA ILE A 30 -11.25 -0.18 1.88
C ILE A 30 -11.64 1.10 1.13
N GLU A 31 -11.42 2.28 1.74
CA GLU A 31 -11.70 3.56 1.09
C GLU A 31 -10.88 3.74 -0.20
N ALA A 32 -9.61 3.32 -0.20
CA ALA A 32 -8.74 3.40 -1.36
C ALA A 32 -9.20 2.46 -2.49
N LEU A 33 -9.53 1.20 -2.17
CA LEU A 33 -10.08 0.22 -3.12
C LEU A 33 -11.42 0.69 -3.71
N ALA A 34 -12.28 1.29 -2.88
CA ALA A 34 -13.52 1.89 -3.35
C ALA A 34 -13.27 3.07 -4.29
N ALA A 35 -12.30 3.94 -3.97
CA ALA A 35 -11.97 5.11 -4.78
C ALA A 35 -11.44 4.74 -6.17
N ILE A 36 -10.63 3.69 -6.29
CA ILE A 36 -10.16 3.22 -7.60
C ILE A 36 -11.25 2.46 -8.39
N GLY A 37 -12.36 2.12 -7.75
CA GLY A 37 -13.49 1.40 -8.34
C GLY A 37 -13.33 -0.12 -8.31
N GLN A 38 -12.49 -0.65 -7.40
CA GLN A 38 -12.23 -2.08 -7.23
C GLN A 38 -12.59 -2.57 -5.82
N PRO A 39 -13.79 -2.26 -5.28
CA PRO A 39 -14.17 -2.68 -3.91
C PRO A 39 -14.22 -4.21 -3.76
N LYS A 40 -14.41 -4.95 -4.85
CA LYS A 40 -14.42 -6.42 -4.87
C LYS A 40 -13.08 -7.03 -4.46
N LEU A 41 -11.97 -6.30 -4.58
CA LEU A 41 -10.66 -6.75 -4.14
C LEU A 41 -10.47 -6.68 -2.62
N ALA A 42 -11.42 -6.10 -1.87
CA ALA A 42 -11.33 -6.10 -0.40
C ALA A 42 -11.25 -7.53 0.16
N GLY A 43 -11.91 -8.50 -0.48
CA GLY A 43 -11.81 -9.92 -0.10
C GLY A 43 -10.48 -10.58 -0.49
N VAL A 44 -9.70 -10.01 -1.42
CA VAL A 44 -8.33 -10.45 -1.71
C VAL A 44 -7.38 -9.83 -0.68
N PHE A 45 -7.55 -8.54 -0.43
CA PHE A 45 -6.77 -7.79 0.55
C PHE A 45 -6.98 -8.27 1.98
N SER A 46 -8.09 -8.96 2.32
CA SER A 46 -8.28 -9.58 3.64
C SER A 46 -7.31 -10.73 3.93
N PHE A 47 -6.66 -11.28 2.89
CA PHE A 47 -5.58 -12.27 3.03
C PHE A 47 -4.19 -11.64 3.05
N VAL A 48 -4.09 -10.32 2.83
CA VAL A 48 -2.84 -9.58 2.95
C VAL A 48 -2.72 -9.08 4.39
N SER A 49 -1.54 -9.20 4.98
CA SER A 49 -1.31 -8.68 6.32
C SER A 49 -1.53 -7.16 6.33
N GLU A 50 -2.06 -6.59 7.42
CA GLU A 50 -2.33 -5.16 7.48
C GLU A 50 -1.07 -4.32 7.23
N LYS A 51 0.09 -4.81 7.72
CA LYS A 51 1.41 -4.22 7.52
C LYS A 51 1.83 -4.18 6.04
N ASP A 52 1.48 -5.20 5.27
CA ASP A 52 1.88 -5.30 3.85
C ASP A 52 0.82 -4.71 2.92
N SER A 53 -0.36 -4.38 3.43
CA SER A 53 -1.49 -3.86 2.64
C SER A 53 -1.19 -2.55 1.90
N PRO A 54 -0.43 -1.57 2.42
CA PRO A 54 -0.08 -0.37 1.66
C PRO A 54 0.84 -0.69 0.47
N ALA A 55 1.79 -1.60 0.66
CA ALA A 55 2.72 -2.03 -0.39
C ALA A 55 1.99 -2.81 -1.49
N ALA A 56 1.15 -3.77 -1.12
CA ALA A 56 0.33 -4.52 -2.07
C ALA A 56 -0.64 -3.62 -2.85
N PHE A 57 -1.19 -2.60 -2.21
CA PHE A 57 -2.04 -1.62 -2.89
C PHE A 57 -1.24 -0.74 -3.84
N ALA A 58 -0.06 -0.27 -3.43
CA ALA A 58 0.83 0.52 -4.27
C ALA A 58 1.22 -0.23 -5.54
N ASP A 59 1.54 -1.53 -5.42
CA ASP A 59 1.83 -2.42 -6.55
C ASP A 59 0.62 -2.50 -7.50
N LEU A 60 -0.58 -2.78 -6.96
CA LEU A 60 -1.82 -2.82 -7.74
C LEU A 60 -2.04 -1.54 -8.55
N VAL A 61 -1.91 -0.37 -7.93
CA VAL A 61 -2.17 0.91 -8.63
C VAL A 61 -1.00 1.31 -9.53
N ALA A 62 0.22 0.84 -9.28
CA ALA A 62 1.37 1.14 -10.13
C ALA A 62 1.24 0.51 -11.53
N HIS A 63 0.51 -0.61 -11.64
CA HIS A 63 0.21 -1.28 -12.90
C HIS A 63 -1.03 -0.74 -13.62
N ASP A 64 -1.75 0.23 -13.05
CA ASP A 64 -2.92 0.87 -13.67
C ASP A 64 -2.89 2.38 -13.45
N ALA A 65 -2.41 3.12 -14.46
CA ALA A 65 -2.30 4.57 -14.41
C ALA A 65 -3.63 5.29 -14.11
N LYS A 66 -4.77 4.69 -14.49
CA LYS A 66 -6.11 5.24 -14.20
C LYS A 66 -6.48 5.00 -12.74
N ALA A 67 -6.19 3.81 -12.20
CA ALA A 67 -6.36 3.53 -10.78
C ALA A 67 -5.48 4.43 -9.92
N LEU A 68 -4.20 4.59 -10.28
CA LEU A 68 -3.28 5.50 -9.60
C LEU A 68 -3.81 6.93 -9.59
N LYS A 69 -4.26 7.44 -10.74
CA LYS A 69 -4.82 8.80 -10.81
C LYS A 69 -6.01 8.97 -9.88
N LYS A 70 -6.97 8.05 -9.88
CA LYS A 70 -8.13 8.09 -8.99
C LYS A 70 -7.74 8.02 -7.51
N TYR A 71 -6.76 7.18 -7.19
CA TYR A 71 -6.23 7.07 -5.84
C TYR A 71 -5.63 8.41 -5.39
N VAL A 72 -4.77 9.02 -6.20
CA VAL A 72 -4.17 10.32 -5.91
C VAL A 72 -5.23 11.42 -5.77
N GLU A 73 -6.29 11.41 -6.59
CA GLU A 73 -7.43 12.33 -6.45
C GLU A 73 -8.19 12.16 -5.12
N LYS A 74 -8.37 10.92 -4.65
CA LYS A 74 -8.95 10.65 -3.31
C LYS A 74 -8.07 11.24 -2.22
N VAL A 75 -6.77 10.96 -2.24
CA VAL A 75 -5.85 11.42 -1.20
C VAL A 75 -5.69 12.94 -1.25
N ASP A 76 -5.69 13.54 -2.44
CA ASP A 76 -5.72 15.00 -2.62
C ASP A 76 -6.98 15.62 -1.99
N LYS A 77 -8.15 15.00 -2.21
CA LYS A 77 -9.40 15.46 -1.60
C LYS A 77 -9.34 15.41 -0.08
N ASP A 78 -8.79 14.32 0.48
CA ASP A 78 -8.62 14.19 1.93
C ASP A 78 -7.66 15.24 2.48
N PHE A 79 -6.53 15.45 1.81
CA PHE A 79 -5.58 16.48 2.17
C PHE A 79 -6.21 17.87 2.16
N ARG A 80 -6.97 18.22 1.12
CA ARG A 80 -7.64 19.53 1.03
C ARG A 80 -8.71 19.72 2.11
N ALA A 81 -9.44 18.65 2.46
CA ALA A 81 -10.48 18.72 3.49
C ALA A 81 -9.89 18.76 4.91
N ALA A 82 -8.84 17.98 5.16
CA ALA A 82 -8.36 17.72 6.51
C ALA A 82 -7.01 18.38 6.86
N GLY A 83 -6.25 18.81 5.86
CA GLY A 83 -4.87 19.31 6.02
C GLY A 83 -3.84 18.19 6.22
N GLY A 84 -4.19 16.94 5.91
CA GLY A 84 -3.32 15.78 6.11
C GLY A 84 -3.88 14.51 5.47
N VAL A 85 -3.08 13.44 5.50
CA VAL A 85 -3.38 12.14 4.90
C VAL A 85 -3.37 11.05 5.98
N THR A 86 -3.98 9.89 5.74
CA THR A 86 -3.89 8.79 6.71
C THR A 86 -2.49 8.19 6.74
N GLY A 87 -2.08 7.58 7.85
CA GLY A 87 -0.78 6.89 7.92
C GLY A 87 -0.65 5.79 6.87
N TRP A 88 -1.74 5.06 6.64
CA TRP A 88 -1.84 4.06 5.59
C TRP A 88 -1.67 4.66 4.19
N ASP A 89 -2.33 5.79 3.90
CA ASP A 89 -2.18 6.47 2.60
C ASP A 89 -0.77 7.02 2.40
N HIS A 90 -0.16 7.55 3.45
CA HIS A 90 1.23 8.00 3.41
C HIS A 90 2.18 6.86 3.04
N GLU A 91 2.04 5.68 3.67
CA GLU A 91 2.84 4.51 3.33
C GLU A 91 2.60 4.05 1.88
N ALA A 92 1.35 3.98 1.42
CA ALA A 92 1.02 3.61 0.05
C ALA A 92 1.59 4.59 -1.00
N LEU A 93 1.57 5.90 -0.72
CA LEU A 93 2.21 6.92 -1.57
C LEU A 93 3.73 6.74 -1.61
N MET A 94 4.37 6.48 -0.46
CA MET A 94 5.81 6.23 -0.39
C MET A 94 6.21 4.97 -1.15
N PHE A 95 5.47 3.87 -1.02
CA PHE A 95 5.70 2.67 -1.82
C PHE A 95 5.54 2.94 -3.32
N SER A 96 4.50 3.71 -3.71
CA SER A 96 4.30 4.10 -5.10
C SER A 96 5.48 4.90 -5.65
N LEU A 97 6.01 5.86 -4.89
CA LEU A 97 7.21 6.62 -5.28
C LEU A 97 8.42 5.72 -5.46
N ASN A 98 8.63 4.78 -4.54
CA ASN A 98 9.75 3.84 -4.61
C ASN A 98 9.64 2.93 -5.85
N LEU A 99 8.43 2.50 -6.23
CA LEU A 99 8.22 1.72 -7.45
C LEU A 99 8.58 2.51 -8.70
N PHE A 100 8.16 3.77 -8.79
CA PHE A 100 8.43 4.62 -9.96
C PHE A 100 9.84 5.23 -10.01
N SER A 101 10.58 5.21 -8.90
CA SER A 101 11.98 5.63 -8.84
C SER A 101 12.97 4.45 -8.86
N GLY A 102 12.48 3.23 -8.70
CA GLY A 102 13.29 2.02 -8.63
C GLY A 102 13.58 1.37 -9.98
N PRO A 103 14.33 0.26 -9.98
CA PRO A 103 14.71 -0.48 -11.19
C PRO A 103 13.51 -1.00 -12.00
N LEU A 104 12.38 -1.29 -11.33
CA LEU A 104 11.16 -1.80 -11.96
C LEU A 104 10.34 -0.72 -12.67
N ALA A 105 10.70 0.56 -12.55
CA ALA A 105 9.98 1.66 -13.19
C ALA A 105 9.89 1.52 -14.72
N GLN A 106 10.85 0.82 -15.35
CA GLN A 106 10.85 0.56 -16.79
C GLN A 106 9.77 -0.44 -17.23
N SER A 107 9.31 -1.30 -16.32
CA SER A 107 8.24 -2.28 -16.57
C SER A 107 6.84 -1.77 -16.20
N LEU A 108 6.74 -0.56 -15.68
CA LEU A 108 5.47 0.05 -15.24
C LEU A 108 4.99 1.08 -16.26
N ASP A 109 3.68 1.24 -16.34
CA ASP A 109 3.09 2.33 -17.10
C ASP A 109 3.48 3.66 -16.45
N LYS A 110 4.24 4.48 -17.20
CA LYS A 110 4.75 5.74 -16.66
C LYS A 110 3.57 6.68 -16.34
N PRO A 111 3.38 7.07 -15.07
CA PRO A 111 2.31 7.99 -14.71
C PRO A 111 2.57 9.37 -15.33
N ALA A 112 1.50 10.12 -15.58
CA ALA A 112 1.62 11.50 -16.03
C ALA A 112 2.45 12.30 -15.00
N GLY A 113 3.33 13.19 -15.47
CA GLY A 113 4.25 13.94 -14.59
C GLY A 113 3.54 14.65 -13.43
N LYS A 114 2.37 15.24 -13.71
CA LYS A 114 1.51 15.89 -12.69
C LYS A 114 1.05 14.94 -11.58
N VAL A 115 0.81 13.66 -11.90
CA VAL A 115 0.42 12.65 -10.91
C VAL A 115 1.60 12.34 -10.00
N LEU A 116 2.79 12.14 -10.58
CA LEU A 116 4.01 11.89 -9.81
C LEU A 116 4.38 13.07 -8.89
N GLU A 117 4.31 14.31 -9.40
CA GLU A 117 4.49 15.53 -8.61
C GLU A 117 3.47 15.62 -7.45
N ARG A 118 2.21 15.25 -7.71
CA ARG A 118 1.18 15.24 -6.67
C ARG A 118 1.46 14.18 -5.61
N ILE A 119 1.91 12.98 -6.00
CA ILE A 119 2.31 11.93 -5.06
C ILE A 119 3.45 12.43 -4.17
N GLN A 120 4.49 13.05 -4.73
CA GLN A 120 5.61 13.63 -3.96
C GLN A 120 5.15 14.72 -2.99
N SER A 121 4.23 15.58 -3.41
CA SER A 121 3.67 16.61 -2.53
C SER A 121 2.86 15.99 -1.39
N LEU A 122 2.00 15.02 -1.68
CA LEU A 122 1.14 14.37 -0.69
C LEU A 122 1.92 13.44 0.25
N SER A 123 3.04 12.85 -0.19
CA SER A 123 3.90 12.04 0.68
C SER A 123 4.63 12.86 1.74
N THR A 124 4.70 14.19 1.58
CA THR A 124 5.23 15.10 2.62
C THR A 124 4.15 15.72 3.50
N ALA A 125 2.87 15.36 3.28
CA ALA A 125 1.77 15.91 4.05
C ALA A 125 1.77 15.37 5.50
N PRO A 126 1.22 16.14 6.46
CA PRO A 126 1.03 15.66 7.82
C PRO A 126 0.16 14.40 7.86
N THR A 127 0.56 13.44 8.69
CA THR A 127 -0.22 12.23 8.94
C THR A 127 -1.28 12.49 10.02
N LEU A 128 -2.53 12.14 9.72
CA LEU A 128 -3.67 12.23 10.62
C LEU A 128 -4.31 10.84 10.80
N THR A 129 -5.09 10.66 11.87
CA THR A 129 -5.91 9.47 12.01
C THR A 129 -7.09 9.53 11.03
N LEU A 130 -7.59 8.37 10.59
CA LEU A 130 -8.76 8.31 9.72
C LEU A 130 -9.98 9.00 10.36
N GLN A 131 -10.12 8.91 11.68
CA GLN A 131 -11.18 9.58 12.43
C GLN A 131 -11.09 11.11 12.28
N GLN A 132 -9.90 11.70 12.47
CA GLN A 132 -9.68 13.14 12.31
C GLN A 132 -10.03 13.63 10.89
N ILE A 133 -9.66 12.84 9.87
CA ILE A 133 -9.99 13.17 8.48
C ILE A 133 -11.50 13.08 8.27
N THR A 134 -12.14 12.02 8.76
CA THR A 134 -13.58 11.80 8.62
C THR A 134 -14.41 12.90 9.29
N GLU A 135 -13.99 13.35 10.47
CA GLU A 135 -14.64 14.46 11.19
C GLU A 135 -14.56 15.76 10.41
N LYS A 136 -13.44 16.03 9.74
CA LYS A 136 -13.26 17.22 8.89
C LYS A 136 -14.01 17.13 7.57
N ARG A 137 -14.23 15.93 7.01
CA ARG A 137 -15.07 15.74 5.81
C ARG A 137 -16.57 16.02 6.06
N LYS A 138 -17.03 15.92 7.31
CA LYS A 138 -18.45 16.11 7.70
C LYS A 138 -18.84 17.57 7.95
N LYS A 139 -17.87 18.48 8.01
CA LYS A 139 -18.08 19.93 8.10
C LYS A 139 -18.06 20.54 6.71
#